data_AF-A0A0J0XYU1-F1
#
_entry.id   AF-A0A0J0XYU1-F1
#
_cell.length_a   1.000
_cell.length_b   1.000
_cell.length_c   1.000
_cell.angle_alpha   90.00
_cell.angle_beta   90.00
_cell.angle_gamma   90.00
#
_symmetry.space_group_name_H-M   'P 1'
#
loop_
_entity.id
_entity.type
_entity.pdbx_description
1 polymer ?
#
loop_
_entity_poly.entity_id
_entity_poly.type
_entity_poly.pdbx_seq_one_letter_code
_entity_poly.pdbx_strand_id
1 'polypeptide(L)'
;MWRPLLLALCAVQGALALAGTNVCNDRICITATRADNVDTYTIHTHPDRPIDPEKFGWMAIGWGLVMPKSPLVIMWPNEDGTFTLSQRKAPRHVMPSLDPNPPRPATLNPGRTWSNTTGTSLSFDMPSDGANNTIVIWALSNTRPDSTHPTAGLIQHTWHGGELINFEAEYSDVPGPTTIGYGSSKATNNATGGPSLALIAHVTCGVLVTMLVLPGGVVVPRITRGITTTKSWFYFHILNQGFFALALVCVNFGLGLTFGGEIDSAHRKTGTALFVLVVLQVIIGAFSHFYKPGHRMRQYTFETKRGRGPSNFFHVLFGIVTVSVGWSACWSGFTVEWVRRGHGVPAYGFRVGWGMIVMMWIILYILGLIFFLPRQLKIESAQRATDLAEQKKYFPSEFDLKVRNQALTPSPPMPLREATPSTTRLHGPQSPTISAEFGSPEGSPSLRTSFSSSRLPRPPRMQYSARRPSDPFADRSSVKGGHF
;
A
#
# COMPACT_ATOMS: atom_id res chain seq x y z
N MET A 1 -57.87 78.55 20.42
CA MET A 1 -57.90 77.52 19.35
C MET A 1 -56.61 77.66 18.54
N TRP A 2 -56.08 76.61 17.92
CA TRP A 2 -54.74 76.53 17.25
C TRP A 2 -53.58 75.94 18.07
N ARG A 3 -53.74 74.70 18.52
CA ARG A 3 -52.67 73.71 18.78
C ARG A 3 -53.27 72.32 18.60
N PRO A 4 -53.29 71.74 17.38
CA PRO A 4 -52.40 70.59 17.11
C PRO A 4 -52.09 70.38 15.61
N LEU A 5 -50.86 70.61 15.15
CA LEU A 5 -50.41 70.13 13.81
C LEU A 5 -48.89 69.94 13.71
N LEU A 6 -48.21 69.59 14.81
CA LEU A 6 -46.73 69.53 14.86
C LEU A 6 -46.22 68.33 15.68
N LEU A 7 -46.90 67.18 15.56
CA LEU A 7 -46.56 65.95 16.29
C LEU A 7 -46.67 64.67 15.43
N ALA A 8 -46.45 64.77 14.11
CA ALA A 8 -46.47 63.63 13.19
C ALA A 8 -45.26 63.62 12.23
N LEU A 9 -44.08 64.02 12.72
CA LEU A 9 -42.83 64.00 11.96
C LEU A 9 -41.65 63.63 12.88
N CYS A 10 -41.74 62.46 13.51
CA CYS A 10 -40.59 61.82 14.16
C CYS A 10 -40.71 60.30 14.06
N ALA A 11 -39.62 59.67 13.62
CA ALA A 11 -39.32 58.24 13.66
C ALA A 11 -39.93 57.34 12.56
N VAL A 12 -39.68 57.66 11.29
CA VAL A 12 -39.26 56.58 10.37
C VAL A 12 -37.75 56.42 10.57
N GLN A 13 -37.37 55.73 11.66
CA GLN A 13 -36.04 55.13 11.71
C GLN A 13 -36.07 54.02 10.67
N GLY A 14 -35.58 54.31 9.46
CA GLY A 14 -35.24 53.27 8.52
C GLY A 14 -34.19 52.38 9.20
N ALA A 15 -34.62 51.24 9.73
CA ALA A 15 -33.70 50.17 10.06
C ALA A 15 -33.03 49.82 8.74
N LEU A 16 -31.79 50.27 8.54
CA LEU A 16 -30.97 49.79 7.45
C LEU A 16 -30.88 48.28 7.65
N ALA A 17 -31.58 47.55 6.79
CA ALA A 17 -31.54 46.10 6.80
C ALA A 17 -30.07 45.70 6.63
N LEU A 18 -29.52 45.00 7.62
CA LEU A 18 -28.15 44.54 7.59
C LEU A 18 -28.03 43.56 6.41
N ALA A 19 -27.17 43.84 5.45
CA ALA A 19 -26.97 42.97 4.30
C ALA A 19 -25.91 41.92 4.65
N GLY A 20 -26.17 40.64 4.37
CA GLY A 20 -25.27 39.56 4.76
C GLY A 20 -25.82 38.16 4.58
N THR A 21 -24.94 37.17 4.74
CA THR A 21 -25.27 35.74 4.67
C THR A 21 -24.88 35.04 5.97
N ASN A 22 -25.67 34.05 6.37
CA ASN A 22 -25.30 33.03 7.35
C ASN A 22 -25.21 31.67 6.64
N VAL A 23 -24.04 31.05 6.62
CA VAL A 23 -23.80 29.73 6.01
C VAL A 23 -23.36 28.74 7.08
N CYS A 24 -24.05 27.61 7.18
CA CYS A 24 -23.73 26.55 8.13
C CYS A 24 -23.36 25.25 7.41
N ASN A 25 -22.37 24.55 7.94
CA ASN A 25 -22.07 23.15 7.62
C ASN A 25 -22.13 22.29 8.89
N ASP A 26 -21.71 21.03 8.83
CA ASP A 26 -21.84 20.11 9.95
C ASP A 26 -20.91 20.39 11.15
N ARG A 27 -20.08 21.44 11.08
CA ARG A 27 -19.08 21.79 12.12
C ARG A 27 -19.17 23.23 12.59
N ILE A 28 -19.35 24.16 11.67
CA ILE A 28 -19.37 25.59 11.98
C ILE A 28 -20.47 26.30 11.20
N CYS A 29 -20.81 27.48 11.68
CA CYS A 29 -21.61 28.46 10.98
C CYS A 29 -20.79 29.76 10.85
N ILE A 30 -20.84 30.35 9.66
CA ILE A 30 -20.19 31.60 9.32
C ILE A 30 -21.27 32.62 8.99
N THR A 31 -21.38 33.64 9.83
CA THR A 31 -22.18 34.82 9.56
C THR A 31 -21.27 35.93 9.05
N ALA A 32 -21.58 36.48 7.88
CA ALA A 32 -20.85 37.60 7.31
C ALA A 32 -21.83 38.72 6.94
N THR A 33 -21.60 39.92 7.45
CA THR A 33 -22.48 41.08 7.27
C THR A 33 -21.68 42.30 6.85
N ARG A 34 -22.29 43.21 6.09
CA ARG A 34 -21.67 44.46 5.64
C ARG A 34 -22.47 45.67 6.11
N ALA A 35 -21.78 46.60 6.78
CA ALA A 35 -22.32 47.90 7.16
C ALA A 35 -21.21 48.96 7.08
N ASP A 36 -21.51 50.14 6.54
CA ASP A 36 -20.59 51.29 6.53
C ASP A 36 -19.16 50.98 6.02
N ASN A 37 -19.04 50.22 4.94
CA ASN A 37 -17.77 49.73 4.38
C ASN A 37 -16.93 48.86 5.34
N VAL A 38 -17.57 48.22 6.31
CA VAL A 38 -16.96 47.22 7.19
C VAL A 38 -17.65 45.89 6.96
N ASP A 39 -16.85 44.85 6.69
CA ASP A 39 -17.31 43.47 6.65
C ASP A 39 -17.04 42.85 8.04
N THR A 40 -18.10 42.44 8.71
CA THR A 40 -18.04 41.70 9.99
C THR A 40 -18.20 40.23 9.72
N TYR A 41 -17.28 39.41 10.22
CA TYR A 41 -17.34 37.95 10.15
C TYR A 41 -17.48 37.38 11.56
N THR A 42 -18.43 36.46 11.74
CA THR A 42 -18.65 35.72 12.98
C THR A 42 -18.65 34.24 12.68
N ILE A 43 -17.70 33.51 13.25
CA ILE A 43 -17.57 32.06 13.12
C ILE A 43 -17.99 31.45 14.45
N HIS A 44 -18.93 30.51 14.43
CA HIS A 44 -19.30 29.78 15.64
C HIS A 44 -19.43 28.29 15.39
N THR A 45 -19.25 27.50 16.46
CA THR A 45 -19.45 26.05 16.39
C THR A 45 -20.90 25.74 16.08
N HIS A 46 -21.15 24.67 15.31
CA HIS A 46 -22.52 24.28 14.96
C HIS A 46 -23.36 24.00 16.22
N PRO A 47 -24.58 24.57 16.35
CA PRO A 47 -25.41 24.44 17.55
C PRO A 47 -25.72 22.99 17.94
N ASP A 48 -26.00 22.14 16.95
CA ASP A 48 -26.32 20.72 17.20
C ASP A 48 -25.09 19.85 17.50
N ARG A 49 -23.88 20.40 17.36
CA ARG A 49 -22.62 19.68 17.57
C ARG A 49 -21.59 20.60 18.25
N PRO A 50 -21.89 21.07 19.47
CA PRO A 50 -21.02 21.98 20.18
C PRO A 50 -19.68 21.30 20.46
N ILE A 51 -18.61 22.07 20.39
CA ILE A 51 -17.28 21.63 20.82
C ILE A 51 -17.10 22.10 22.25
N ASP A 52 -16.76 21.15 23.11
CA ASP A 52 -16.38 21.43 24.49
C ASP A 52 -15.29 22.53 24.52
N PRO A 53 -15.48 23.64 25.23
CA PRO A 53 -14.53 24.76 25.28
C PRO A 53 -13.11 24.36 25.69
N GLU A 54 -12.99 23.34 26.53
CA GLU A 54 -11.68 22.82 26.95
C GLU A 54 -10.96 22.10 25.80
N LYS A 55 -11.72 21.61 24.81
CA LYS A 55 -11.22 20.96 23.60
C LYS A 55 -11.22 21.89 22.39
N PHE A 56 -11.72 23.12 22.54
CA PHE A 56 -11.65 24.12 21.49
C PHE A 56 -10.24 24.68 21.38
N GLY A 57 -9.69 24.63 20.17
CA GLY A 57 -8.37 25.17 19.89
C GLY A 57 -8.42 26.55 19.25
N TRP A 58 -8.71 26.58 17.95
CA TRP A 58 -8.74 27.79 17.15
C TRP A 58 -9.65 27.64 15.94
N MET A 59 -10.18 28.74 15.42
CA MET A 59 -10.85 28.81 14.13
C MET A 59 -10.13 29.79 13.21
N ALA A 60 -10.26 29.59 11.90
CA ALA A 60 -9.75 30.51 10.90
C ALA A 60 -10.73 30.70 9.75
N ILE A 61 -10.71 31.90 9.18
CA ILE A 61 -11.22 32.21 7.85
C ILE A 61 -10.04 32.62 6.97
N GLY A 62 -10.05 32.19 5.71
CA GLY A 62 -9.18 32.68 4.66
C GLY A 62 -9.96 33.11 3.43
N TRP A 63 -9.41 34.02 2.64
CA TRP A 63 -10.06 34.50 1.42
C TRP A 63 -9.34 33.96 0.19
N GLY A 64 -10.03 33.11 -0.58
CA GLY A 64 -9.46 32.39 -1.72
C GLY A 64 -9.96 30.95 -1.80
N LEU A 65 -9.45 30.19 -2.78
CA LEU A 65 -9.85 28.80 -3.01
C LEU A 65 -9.05 27.77 -2.18
N VAL A 66 -7.85 28.13 -1.74
CA VAL A 66 -6.91 27.22 -1.07
C VAL A 66 -6.08 27.99 -0.03
N MET A 67 -5.54 27.30 0.98
CA MET A 67 -4.74 27.95 2.03
C MET A 67 -3.47 28.66 1.52
N PRO A 68 -2.67 28.09 0.58
CA PRO A 68 -1.49 28.78 0.07
C PRO A 68 -1.84 30.11 -0.60
N LYS A 69 -1.10 31.15 -0.24
CA LYS A 69 -1.20 32.53 -0.74
C LYS A 69 -2.48 33.29 -0.35
N SER A 70 -3.43 32.66 0.32
CA SER A 70 -4.62 33.32 0.84
C SER A 70 -4.28 34.08 2.12
N PRO A 71 -4.78 35.32 2.31
CA PRO A 71 -4.78 35.97 3.61
C PRO A 71 -5.70 35.19 4.55
N LEU A 72 -5.29 35.01 5.81
CA LEU A 72 -5.99 34.25 6.83
C LEU A 72 -6.19 35.11 8.07
N VAL A 73 -7.35 35.03 8.70
CA VAL A 73 -7.61 35.51 10.07
C VAL A 73 -7.83 34.28 10.94
N ILE A 74 -7.04 34.14 11.99
CA ILE A 74 -7.05 33.00 12.90
C ILE A 74 -7.32 33.54 14.30
N MET A 75 -8.25 32.92 15.02
CA MET A 75 -8.67 33.36 16.35
C MET A 75 -8.76 32.19 17.33
N TRP A 76 -8.45 32.45 18.60
CA TRP A 76 -8.58 31.48 19.69
C TRP A 76 -8.81 32.14 21.04
N PRO A 77 -9.52 31.48 21.98
CA PRO A 77 -9.58 31.86 23.37
C PRO A 77 -8.26 31.54 24.08
N ASN A 78 -7.87 32.40 25.00
CA ASN A 78 -6.70 32.25 25.86
C ASN A 78 -7.12 31.70 27.24
N GLU A 79 -6.14 31.22 28.02
CA GLU A 79 -6.41 30.71 29.38
C GLU A 79 -6.87 31.80 30.37
N ASP A 80 -6.46 33.05 30.13
CA ASP A 80 -6.85 34.22 30.92
C ASP A 80 -8.25 34.76 30.56
N GLY A 81 -8.99 34.08 29.68
CA GLY A 81 -10.32 34.48 29.22
C GLY A 81 -10.31 35.56 28.13
N THR A 82 -9.14 36.03 27.71
CA THR A 82 -9.01 36.93 26.55
C THR A 82 -9.06 36.14 25.24
N PHE A 83 -9.05 36.84 24.10
CA PHE A 83 -9.02 36.23 22.77
C PHE A 83 -7.87 36.80 21.96
N THR A 84 -7.18 35.93 21.23
CA THR A 84 -6.12 36.32 20.31
C THR A 84 -6.67 36.36 18.89
N LEU A 85 -6.35 37.41 18.15
CA LEU A 85 -6.53 37.49 16.70
C LEU A 85 -5.15 37.52 16.03
N SER A 86 -4.98 36.70 15.00
CA SER A 86 -3.74 36.59 14.23
C SER A 86 -4.02 36.60 12.73
N GLN A 87 -3.50 37.62 12.04
CA GLN A 87 -3.54 37.67 10.58
C GLN A 87 -2.29 37.00 10.00
N ARG A 88 -2.49 35.97 9.19
CA ARG A 88 -1.39 35.14 8.68
C ARG A 88 -1.50 34.87 7.19
N LYS A 89 -0.41 34.42 6.60
CA LYS A 89 -0.35 33.97 5.20
C LYS A 89 0.53 32.73 5.09
N ALA A 90 0.08 31.75 4.31
CA ALA A 90 0.85 30.53 4.07
C ALA A 90 1.53 30.58 2.70
N PRO A 91 2.85 30.30 2.58
CA PRO A 91 3.47 30.19 1.26
C PRO A 91 3.08 28.88 0.54
N ARG A 92 2.72 27.84 1.30
CA ARG A 92 2.37 26.48 0.87
C ARG A 92 1.40 25.85 1.87
N HIS A 93 1.14 24.55 1.78
CA HIS A 93 0.40 23.79 2.78
C HIS A 93 1.23 23.54 4.06
N VAL A 94 1.74 24.60 4.64
CA VAL A 94 2.57 24.63 5.86
C VAL A 94 1.97 25.62 6.85
N MET A 95 2.42 25.58 8.11
CA MET A 95 1.97 26.52 9.14
C MET A 95 2.08 27.97 8.62
N PRO A 96 0.99 28.75 8.60
CA PRO A 96 1.04 30.12 8.12
C PRO A 96 1.82 30.99 9.12
N SER A 97 2.59 31.94 8.60
CA SER A 97 3.32 32.93 9.38
C SER A 97 2.52 34.21 9.49
N LEU A 98 2.73 34.99 10.57
CA LEU A 98 2.15 36.32 10.72
C LEU A 98 2.41 37.16 9.46
N ASP A 99 1.37 37.81 8.94
CA ASP A 99 1.49 38.76 7.85
C ASP A 99 1.67 40.16 8.45
N PRO A 100 2.83 40.82 8.30
CA PRO A 100 3.07 42.13 8.89
C PRO A 100 2.28 43.24 8.18
N ASN A 101 1.81 43.02 6.94
CA ASN A 101 1.11 44.02 6.14
C ASN A 101 -0.07 43.37 5.39
N PRO A 102 -1.10 42.90 6.11
CA PRO A 102 -2.26 42.29 5.47
C PRO A 102 -3.00 43.33 4.61
N PRO A 103 -3.49 42.96 3.41
CA PRO A 103 -4.20 43.90 2.54
C PRO A 103 -5.43 44.55 3.17
N ARG A 104 -6.09 43.81 4.07
CA ARG A 104 -7.27 44.23 4.84
C ARG A 104 -6.99 43.93 6.33
N PRO A 105 -6.63 44.93 7.15
CA PRO A 105 -6.42 44.75 8.58
C PRO A 105 -7.71 44.27 9.26
N ALA A 106 -7.61 43.23 10.09
CA ALA A 106 -8.72 42.68 10.84
C ALA A 106 -8.62 43.09 12.31
N THR A 107 -9.75 43.49 12.89
CA THR A 107 -9.85 43.93 14.28
C THR A 107 -10.79 43.01 15.04
N LEU A 108 -10.37 42.54 16.21
CA LEU A 108 -11.19 41.69 17.07
C LEU A 108 -12.47 42.43 17.48
N ASN A 109 -13.62 41.75 17.40
CA ASN A 109 -14.88 42.27 17.92
C ASN A 109 -15.22 41.55 19.25
N PRO A 110 -14.82 42.12 20.41
CA PRO A 110 -14.99 41.45 21.70
C PRO A 110 -16.46 41.35 22.13
N GLY A 111 -17.33 42.27 21.68
CA GLY A 111 -18.75 42.26 22.02
C GLY A 111 -19.53 41.08 21.42
N ARG A 112 -18.98 40.43 20.38
CA ARG A 112 -19.56 39.27 19.69
C ARG A 112 -18.72 38.00 19.83
N THR A 113 -17.61 38.08 20.56
CA THR A 113 -16.67 36.98 20.76
C THR A 113 -16.86 36.38 22.16
N TRP A 114 -17.08 35.07 22.23
CA TRP A 114 -17.25 34.34 23.48
C TRP A 114 -16.87 32.87 23.32
N SER A 115 -16.51 32.21 24.42
CA SER A 115 -16.26 30.76 24.48
C SER A 115 -16.69 30.25 25.84
N ASN A 116 -17.72 29.42 25.89
CA ASN A 116 -18.31 28.91 27.13
C ASN A 116 -18.95 27.53 26.88
N THR A 117 -19.54 26.90 27.90
CA THR A 117 -20.06 25.53 27.80
C THR A 117 -21.12 25.28 26.73
N THR A 118 -21.75 26.33 26.17
CA THR A 118 -22.73 26.21 25.08
C THR A 118 -22.09 26.30 23.69
N GLY A 119 -20.82 26.68 23.58
CA GLY A 119 -20.06 26.70 22.34
C GLY A 119 -18.97 27.78 22.30
N THR A 120 -18.51 28.08 21.09
CA THR A 120 -17.55 29.15 20.85
C THR A 120 -17.98 29.96 19.65
N SER A 121 -17.95 31.29 19.79
CA SER A 121 -18.22 32.27 18.74
C SER A 121 -17.07 33.27 18.69
N LEU A 122 -16.45 33.43 17.53
CA LEU A 122 -15.30 34.30 17.29
C LEU A 122 -15.67 35.31 16.20
N SER A 123 -15.56 36.60 16.52
CA SER A 123 -16.01 37.67 15.64
C SER A 123 -14.93 38.72 15.42
N PHE A 124 -14.81 39.20 14.18
CA PHE A 124 -13.87 40.25 13.81
C PHE A 124 -14.44 41.12 12.67
N ASP A 125 -13.91 42.34 12.60
CA ASP A 125 -14.25 43.34 11.60
C ASP A 125 -13.07 43.58 10.66
N MET A 126 -13.33 43.83 9.38
CA MET A 126 -12.32 44.26 8.42
C MET A 126 -12.87 45.26 7.40
N PRO A 127 -12.04 46.19 6.87
CA PRO A 127 -12.46 47.08 5.79
C PRO A 127 -13.00 46.27 4.62
N SER A 128 -14.14 46.67 4.07
CA SER A 128 -14.75 46.02 2.92
C SER A 128 -13.89 46.19 1.66
N ASP A 129 -13.86 45.17 0.79
CA ASP A 129 -13.29 45.28 -0.55
C ASP A 129 -14.35 45.64 -1.61
N GLY A 130 -15.61 45.84 -1.19
CA GLY A 130 -16.73 46.16 -2.06
C GLY A 130 -17.24 44.98 -2.90
N ALA A 131 -16.65 43.77 -2.78
CA ALA A 131 -17.12 42.61 -3.51
C ALA A 131 -18.44 42.11 -2.91
N ASN A 132 -19.48 41.91 -3.74
CA ASN A 132 -20.76 41.40 -3.27
C ASN A 132 -20.68 39.92 -2.91
N ASN A 133 -19.82 39.16 -3.60
CA ASN A 133 -19.60 37.75 -3.35
C ASN A 133 -18.12 37.49 -3.07
N THR A 134 -17.82 36.69 -2.07
CA THR A 134 -16.45 36.23 -1.78
C THR A 134 -16.43 34.76 -1.42
N ILE A 135 -15.41 34.04 -1.90
CA ILE A 135 -15.16 32.67 -1.48
C ILE A 135 -14.27 32.72 -0.23
N VAL A 136 -14.76 32.10 0.83
CA VAL A 136 -13.99 31.91 2.06
C VAL A 136 -13.63 30.45 2.20
N ILE A 137 -12.42 30.18 2.67
CA ILE A 137 -12.05 28.89 3.25
C ILE A 137 -12.08 29.02 4.77
N TRP A 138 -12.41 27.94 5.46
CA TRP A 138 -12.42 27.92 6.91
C TRP A 138 -11.62 26.73 7.42
N ALA A 139 -11.14 26.86 8.65
CA ALA A 139 -10.46 25.79 9.36
C ALA A 139 -10.77 25.84 10.85
N LEU A 140 -10.75 24.68 11.50
CA LEU A 140 -11.06 24.50 12.91
C LEU A 140 -10.09 23.46 13.50
N SER A 141 -9.51 23.78 14.66
CA SER A 141 -8.64 22.87 15.42
C SER A 141 -9.16 22.67 16.84
N ASN A 142 -8.92 21.46 17.36
CA ASN A 142 -9.19 21.10 18.76
C ASN A 142 -7.98 21.24 19.69
N THR A 143 -6.94 21.96 19.24
CA THR A 143 -5.76 22.18 20.07
C THR A 143 -5.46 23.66 20.09
N ARG A 144 -5.51 24.20 21.31
CA ARG A 144 -5.24 25.60 21.58
C ARG A 144 -3.76 25.88 21.32
N PRO A 145 -3.43 27.03 20.72
CA PRO A 145 -2.04 27.49 20.69
C PRO A 145 -1.49 27.65 22.11
N ASP A 146 -0.19 27.47 22.27
CA ASP A 146 0.53 27.45 23.55
C ASP A 146 0.75 28.85 24.17
N SER A 147 0.29 29.91 23.49
CA SER A 147 0.52 31.29 23.89
C SER A 147 -0.60 32.21 23.40
N THR A 148 -0.74 33.35 24.09
CA THR A 148 -1.61 34.47 23.73
C THR A 148 -1.02 35.36 22.62
N HIS A 149 0.21 35.09 22.18
CA HIS A 149 0.84 35.88 21.12
C HIS A 149 0.27 35.55 19.73
N PRO A 150 0.02 36.55 18.86
CA PRO A 150 -0.42 36.30 17.49
C PRO A 150 0.52 35.42 16.66
N THR A 151 1.79 35.27 17.06
CA THR A 151 2.78 34.41 16.39
C THR A 151 2.84 32.98 16.93
N ALA A 152 1.98 32.60 17.88
CA ALA A 152 1.98 31.28 18.52
C ALA A 152 1.96 30.12 17.49
N GLY A 153 2.57 28.99 17.85
CA GLY A 153 2.58 27.81 17.00
C GLY A 153 1.16 27.28 16.81
N LEU A 154 0.77 27.01 15.55
CA LEU A 154 -0.51 26.37 15.26
C LEU A 154 -0.24 24.94 14.84
N ILE A 155 -0.88 23.99 15.49
CA ILE A 155 -0.98 22.64 14.93
C ILE A 155 -1.95 22.65 13.74
N GLN A 156 -1.84 21.64 12.89
CA GLN A 156 -2.75 21.48 11.75
C GLN A 156 -4.21 21.38 12.23
N HIS A 157 -5.11 22.08 11.53
CA HIS A 157 -6.55 22.01 11.79
C HIS A 157 -7.07 20.58 11.69
N THR A 158 -8.10 20.29 12.48
CA THR A 158 -8.82 19.01 12.45
C THR A 158 -9.88 18.99 11.34
N TRP A 159 -10.52 20.13 11.08
CA TRP A 159 -11.53 20.29 10.03
C TRP A 159 -11.27 21.54 9.21
N HIS A 160 -11.73 21.52 7.96
CA HIS A 160 -11.65 22.64 7.02
C HIS A 160 -12.69 22.49 5.91
N GLY A 161 -12.97 23.57 5.21
CA GLY A 161 -13.87 23.61 4.07
C GLY A 161 -13.81 24.95 3.38
N GLY A 162 -14.77 25.21 2.48
CA GLY A 162 -14.95 26.52 1.86
C GLY A 162 -16.41 26.80 1.59
N GLU A 163 -16.77 28.08 1.64
CA GLU A 163 -18.13 28.58 1.50
C GLU A 163 -18.15 29.82 0.59
N LEU A 164 -19.29 30.07 -0.05
CA LEU A 164 -19.53 31.31 -0.77
C LEU A 164 -20.33 32.26 0.13
N ILE A 165 -19.79 33.45 0.39
CA ILE A 165 -20.45 34.50 1.15
C ILE A 165 -21.03 35.53 0.18
N ASN A 166 -22.31 35.87 0.36
CA ASN A 166 -22.99 36.94 -0.36
C ASN A 166 -23.36 38.09 0.58
N PHE A 167 -22.75 39.25 0.40
CA PHE A 167 -23.01 40.44 1.21
C PHE A 167 -24.27 41.20 0.81
N GLU A 168 -24.92 40.87 -0.31
CA GLU A 168 -26.20 41.47 -0.75
C GLU A 168 -27.41 40.63 -0.34
N ALA A 169 -27.21 39.44 0.23
CA ALA A 169 -28.32 38.63 0.69
C ALA A 169 -29.06 39.33 1.84
N GLU A 170 -30.39 39.18 1.88
CA GLU A 170 -31.20 39.65 3.00
C GLU A 170 -30.84 38.80 4.22
N TYR A 171 -30.21 39.45 5.21
CA TYR A 171 -29.76 38.76 6.41
C TYR A 171 -30.99 38.22 7.16
N SER A 172 -31.15 36.91 7.15
CA SER A 172 -32.16 36.21 7.94
C SER A 172 -31.49 35.63 9.17
N ASP A 173 -31.92 36.08 10.37
CA ASP A 173 -31.46 35.55 11.66
C ASP A 173 -31.81 34.07 11.87
N VAL A 174 -32.63 33.48 10.99
CA VAL A 174 -32.98 32.07 11.04
C VAL A 174 -31.85 31.26 10.38
N PRO A 175 -31.20 30.32 11.11
CA PRO A 175 -30.31 29.33 10.52
C PRO A 175 -31.15 28.34 9.71
N GLY A 176 -31.60 28.78 8.53
CA GLY A 176 -32.24 27.95 7.55
C GLY A 176 -31.18 27.39 6.60
N PRO A 177 -31.25 26.11 6.19
CA PRO A 177 -30.44 25.62 5.08
C PRO A 177 -30.85 26.41 3.83
N THR A 178 -30.08 27.43 3.47
CA THR A 178 -30.33 28.24 2.28
C THR A 178 -29.85 27.44 1.08
N THR A 179 -30.70 26.53 0.59
CA THR A 179 -30.58 25.97 -0.76
C THR A 179 -30.86 27.09 -1.75
N ILE A 180 -29.83 27.86 -2.11
CA ILE A 180 -29.94 28.84 -3.19
C ILE A 180 -29.96 28.06 -4.51
N GLY A 181 -31.13 28.02 -5.14
CA GLY A 181 -31.30 27.52 -6.51
C GLY A 181 -30.73 28.51 -7.52
N TYR A 182 -29.41 28.49 -7.73
CA TYR A 182 -28.81 29.06 -8.93
C TYR A 182 -28.96 28.06 -10.07
N GLY A 183 -29.61 28.50 -11.16
CA GLY A 183 -29.60 27.81 -12.45
C GLY A 183 -28.17 27.68 -12.97
N SER A 184 -27.50 26.61 -12.56
CA SER A 184 -26.13 26.28 -12.93
C SER A 184 -26.15 25.26 -14.06
N SER A 185 -25.70 25.71 -15.23
CA SER A 185 -25.08 24.88 -16.24
C SER A 185 -24.09 23.92 -15.57
N LYS A 186 -24.51 22.66 -15.33
CA LYS A 186 -23.71 21.49 -14.91
C LYS A 186 -22.23 21.78 -14.58
N ALA A 187 -21.99 22.47 -13.46
CA ALA A 187 -20.76 22.32 -12.70
C ALA A 187 -21.12 21.42 -11.54
N THR A 188 -20.92 20.12 -11.74
CA THR A 188 -21.06 19.04 -10.76
C THR A 188 -20.11 19.24 -9.59
N ASN A 189 -20.43 20.17 -8.69
CA ASN A 189 -19.78 20.30 -7.39
C ASN A 189 -20.75 19.80 -6.33
N ASN A 190 -20.79 18.48 -6.18
CA ASN A 190 -21.27 17.79 -4.99
C ASN A 190 -20.35 18.17 -3.80
N ALA A 191 -20.52 19.38 -3.26
CA ALA A 191 -19.96 19.78 -1.98
C ALA A 191 -20.93 19.43 -0.85
N THR A 192 -21.42 18.20 -0.83
CA THR A 192 -21.75 17.53 0.43
C THR A 192 -20.45 16.95 0.96
N GLY A 193 -20.11 17.17 2.23
CA GLY A 193 -18.83 16.81 2.88
C GLY A 193 -18.48 15.31 2.94
N GLY A 194 -18.80 14.54 1.90
CA GLY A 194 -18.37 13.17 1.70
C GLY A 194 -16.88 13.09 1.32
N PRO A 195 -16.24 11.93 1.58
CA PRO A 195 -14.86 11.69 1.16
C PRO A 195 -14.76 11.86 -0.36
N SER A 196 -13.69 12.53 -0.83
CA SER A 196 -13.43 12.67 -2.26
C SER A 196 -13.44 11.30 -2.95
N LEU A 197 -13.91 11.25 -4.21
CA LEU A 197 -13.92 9.99 -4.97
C LEU A 197 -12.53 9.33 -5.01
N ALA A 198 -11.47 10.13 -5.05
CA ALA A 198 -10.09 9.67 -4.96
C ALA A 198 -9.79 8.98 -3.61
N LEU A 199 -10.27 9.51 -2.49
CA LEU A 199 -10.13 8.89 -1.17
C LEU A 199 -10.90 7.57 -1.08
N ILE A 200 -12.13 7.53 -1.56
CA ILE A 200 -12.92 6.30 -1.62
C ILE A 200 -12.18 5.24 -2.44
N ALA A 201 -11.73 5.61 -3.64
CA ALA A 201 -10.98 4.71 -4.52
C ALA A 201 -9.68 4.20 -3.89
N HIS A 202 -8.93 5.07 -3.19
CA HIS A 202 -7.72 4.68 -2.47
C HIS A 202 -8.04 3.67 -1.36
N VAL A 203 -9.03 3.95 -0.52
CA VAL A 203 -9.44 3.02 0.56
C VAL A 203 -9.89 1.69 -0.02
N THR A 204 -10.74 1.69 -1.06
CA THR A 204 -11.24 0.45 -1.68
C THR A 204 -10.11 -0.36 -2.32
N CYS A 205 -9.25 0.27 -3.14
CA CYS A 205 -8.13 -0.44 -3.78
C CYS A 205 -7.14 -0.96 -2.73
N GLY A 206 -6.80 -0.14 -1.73
CA GLY A 206 -5.91 -0.50 -0.64
C GLY A 206 -6.43 -1.69 0.17
N VAL A 207 -7.71 -1.70 0.54
CA VAL A 207 -8.34 -2.81 1.27
C VAL A 207 -8.38 -4.06 0.40
N LEU A 208 -8.85 -3.99 -0.85
CA LEU A 208 -8.91 -5.14 -1.75
C LEU A 208 -7.54 -5.80 -1.89
N VAL A 209 -6.49 -5.01 -2.14
CA VAL A 209 -5.16 -5.58 -2.38
C VAL A 209 -4.50 -6.11 -1.11
N THR A 210 -4.58 -5.39 0.01
CA THR A 210 -3.91 -5.78 1.26
C THR A 210 -4.68 -6.83 2.07
N MET A 211 -6.01 -6.83 2.01
CA MET A 211 -6.84 -7.74 2.79
C MET A 211 -7.26 -8.99 2.03
N LEU A 212 -7.28 -8.98 0.69
CA LEU A 212 -7.77 -10.12 -0.11
C LEU A 212 -6.72 -10.63 -1.11
N VAL A 213 -6.27 -9.79 -2.04
CA VAL A 213 -5.47 -10.26 -3.18
C VAL A 213 -4.08 -10.74 -2.75
N LEU A 214 -3.36 -9.95 -1.94
CA LEU A 214 -2.01 -10.31 -1.47
C LEU A 214 -2.03 -11.57 -0.59
N PRO A 215 -2.84 -11.68 0.49
CA PRO A 215 -2.92 -12.90 1.29
C PRO A 215 -3.42 -14.11 0.48
N GLY A 216 -4.42 -13.89 -0.37
CA GLY A 216 -5.00 -14.92 -1.23
C GLY A 216 -3.96 -15.57 -2.13
N GLY A 217 -3.10 -14.77 -2.79
CA GLY A 217 -2.06 -15.34 -3.64
C GLY A 217 -0.90 -15.98 -2.87
N VAL A 218 -0.80 -15.83 -1.55
CA VAL A 218 0.13 -16.61 -0.70
C VAL A 218 -0.50 -17.94 -0.26
N VAL A 219 -1.77 -17.92 0.13
CA VAL A 219 -2.50 -19.10 0.64
C VAL A 219 -2.90 -20.06 -0.48
N VAL A 220 -3.42 -19.57 -1.60
CA VAL A 220 -3.92 -20.43 -2.69
C VAL A 220 -2.86 -21.41 -3.19
N PRO A 221 -1.63 -20.98 -3.59
CA PRO A 221 -0.58 -21.91 -4.01
C PRO A 221 -0.22 -22.95 -2.96
N ARG A 222 -0.30 -22.60 -1.67
CA ARG A 222 0.01 -23.52 -0.58
C ARG A 222 -0.99 -24.66 -0.52
N ILE A 223 -2.28 -24.33 -0.58
CA ILE A 223 -3.37 -25.30 -0.53
C ILE A 223 -3.39 -26.12 -1.83
N THR A 224 -3.39 -25.47 -2.99
CA THR A 224 -3.55 -26.16 -4.28
C THR A 224 -2.39 -27.11 -4.58
N ARG A 225 -1.14 -26.78 -4.20
CA ARG A 225 0.01 -27.69 -4.39
C ARG A 225 -0.08 -28.97 -3.56
N GLY A 226 -0.85 -28.97 -2.47
CA GLY A 226 -1.11 -30.19 -1.70
C GLY A 226 -2.25 -31.03 -2.25
N ILE A 227 -3.19 -30.42 -2.99
CA ILE A 227 -4.39 -31.09 -3.50
C ILE A 227 -4.18 -31.61 -4.92
N THR A 228 -3.56 -30.82 -5.80
CA THR A 228 -3.43 -31.12 -7.22
C THR A 228 -1.96 -31.16 -7.67
N THR A 229 -1.68 -32.04 -8.64
CA THR A 229 -0.39 -32.12 -9.35
C THR A 229 -0.33 -31.19 -10.57
N THR A 230 -1.45 -30.54 -10.91
CA THR A 230 -1.53 -29.64 -12.07
C THR A 230 -0.75 -28.35 -11.82
N LYS A 231 -0.24 -27.74 -12.91
CA LYS A 231 0.50 -26.46 -12.85
C LYS A 231 -0.42 -25.23 -12.85
N SER A 232 -1.74 -25.41 -12.77
CA SER A 232 -2.73 -24.32 -12.81
C SER A 232 -2.52 -23.29 -11.69
N TRP A 233 -2.11 -23.75 -10.51
CA TRP A 233 -1.82 -22.87 -9.36
C TRP A 233 -0.75 -21.82 -9.69
N PHE A 234 0.20 -22.16 -10.57
CA PHE A 234 1.29 -21.26 -10.92
C PHE A 234 0.80 -20.13 -11.82
N TYR A 235 -0.04 -20.44 -12.82
CA TYR A 235 -0.68 -19.43 -13.66
C TYR A 235 -1.60 -18.53 -12.83
N PHE A 236 -2.40 -19.12 -11.95
CA PHE A 236 -3.24 -18.34 -11.03
C PHE A 236 -2.40 -17.43 -10.13
N HIS A 237 -1.27 -17.93 -9.59
CA HIS A 237 -0.37 -17.13 -8.76
C HIS A 237 0.25 -15.97 -9.53
N ILE A 238 0.76 -16.21 -10.74
CA ILE A 238 1.31 -15.15 -11.60
C ILE A 238 0.23 -14.11 -11.92
N LEU A 239 -0.96 -14.54 -12.33
CA LEU A 239 -2.02 -13.61 -12.71
C LEU A 239 -2.51 -12.80 -11.50
N ASN A 240 -2.74 -13.45 -10.37
CA ASN A 240 -3.21 -12.78 -9.15
C ASN A 240 -2.15 -11.82 -8.57
N GLN A 241 -0.89 -12.26 -8.43
CA GLN A 241 0.14 -11.45 -7.77
C GLN A 241 0.93 -10.56 -8.73
N GLY A 242 1.32 -11.11 -9.88
CA GLY A 242 2.13 -10.39 -10.86
C GLY A 242 1.34 -9.34 -11.63
N PHE A 243 0.04 -9.57 -11.87
CA PHE A 243 -0.80 -8.63 -12.61
C PHE A 243 -1.78 -7.88 -11.69
N PHE A 244 -2.73 -8.57 -11.06
CA PHE A 244 -3.80 -7.89 -10.31
C PHE A 244 -3.29 -7.16 -9.05
N ALA A 245 -2.47 -7.81 -8.22
CA ALA A 245 -1.94 -7.19 -7.01
C ALA A 245 -1.03 -6.01 -7.34
N LEU A 246 -0.14 -6.17 -8.33
CA LEU A 246 0.75 -5.10 -8.78
C LEU A 246 -0.05 -3.90 -9.32
N ALA A 247 -1.05 -4.15 -10.19
CA ALA A 247 -1.90 -3.09 -10.75
C ALA A 247 -2.65 -2.33 -9.65
N LEU A 248 -3.29 -3.03 -8.72
CA LEU A 248 -4.01 -2.40 -7.61
C LEU A 248 -3.09 -1.62 -6.68
N VAL A 249 -1.88 -2.13 -6.39
CA VAL A 249 -0.88 -1.42 -5.58
C VAL A 249 -0.39 -0.16 -6.28
N CYS A 250 -0.13 -0.21 -7.60
CA CYS A 250 0.25 0.96 -8.38
C CYS A 250 -0.85 2.02 -8.41
N VAL A 251 -2.10 1.63 -8.68
CA VAL A 251 -3.25 2.55 -8.65
C VAL A 251 -3.43 3.14 -7.26
N ASN A 252 -3.40 2.30 -6.22
CA ASN A 252 -3.56 2.74 -4.84
C ASN A 252 -2.47 3.72 -4.40
N PHE A 253 -1.21 3.43 -4.73
CA PHE A 253 -0.08 4.31 -4.44
C PHE A 253 -0.18 5.63 -5.21
N GLY A 254 -0.50 5.57 -6.51
CA GLY A 254 -0.73 6.75 -7.34
C GLY A 254 -1.82 7.67 -6.80
N LEU A 255 -2.97 7.11 -6.39
CA LEU A 255 -4.03 7.86 -5.69
C LEU A 255 -3.51 8.46 -4.38
N GLY A 256 -2.70 7.72 -3.62
CA GLY A 256 -2.06 8.19 -2.40
C GLY A 256 -1.23 9.46 -2.60
N LEU A 257 -0.50 9.56 -3.71
CA LEU A 257 0.31 10.74 -4.06
C LEU A 257 -0.54 11.99 -4.33
N THR A 258 -1.78 11.83 -4.80
CA THR A 258 -2.67 12.98 -5.07
C THR A 258 -3.09 13.74 -3.81
N PHE A 259 -2.99 13.11 -2.63
CA PHE A 259 -3.32 13.77 -1.37
C PHE A 259 -2.22 14.70 -0.84
N GLY A 260 -1.03 14.71 -1.46
CA GLY A 260 0.10 15.57 -1.08
C GLY A 260 0.64 15.35 0.34
N GLY A 261 1.58 16.20 0.76
CA GLY A 261 2.23 16.18 2.08
C GLY A 261 3.43 15.25 2.18
N GLU A 262 4.15 15.34 3.30
CA GLU A 262 5.39 14.58 3.54
C GLU A 262 5.12 13.11 3.89
N ILE A 263 6.13 12.24 3.78
CA ILE A 263 6.06 10.83 4.19
C ILE A 263 6.37 10.74 5.70
N ASP A 264 5.57 11.44 6.50
CA ASP A 264 5.78 11.61 7.94
C ASP A 264 5.02 10.59 8.78
N SER A 265 3.85 10.15 8.31
CA SER A 265 2.97 9.24 9.04
C SER A 265 3.31 7.76 8.85
N ALA A 266 2.92 6.94 9.84
CA ALA A 266 3.10 5.49 9.80
C ALA A 266 2.45 4.86 8.56
N HIS A 267 1.24 5.30 8.19
CA HIS A 267 0.54 4.83 6.99
C HIS A 267 1.30 5.15 5.70
N ARG A 268 1.81 6.38 5.56
CA ARG A 268 2.55 6.78 4.37
C ARG A 268 3.87 6.03 4.24
N LYS A 269 4.59 5.85 5.35
CA LYS A 269 5.83 5.07 5.43
C LYS A 269 5.59 3.60 5.06
N THR A 270 4.63 2.96 5.71
CA THR A 270 4.28 1.54 5.45
C THR A 270 3.67 1.31 4.06
N GLY A 271 2.86 2.24 3.55
CA GLY A 271 2.31 2.19 2.19
C GLY A 271 3.38 2.35 1.11
N THR A 272 4.36 3.23 1.33
CA THR A 272 5.53 3.36 0.44
C THR A 272 6.40 2.11 0.49
N ALA A 273 6.66 1.59 1.70
CA ALA A 273 7.37 0.33 1.87
C ALA A 273 6.64 -0.83 1.15
N LEU A 274 5.32 -0.94 1.31
CA LEU A 274 4.50 -1.94 0.62
C LEU A 274 4.65 -1.85 -0.90
N PHE A 275 4.58 -0.64 -1.48
CA PHE A 275 4.73 -0.43 -2.92
C PHE A 275 6.07 -0.97 -3.42
N VAL A 276 7.18 -0.58 -2.76
CA VAL A 276 8.52 -1.05 -3.10
C VAL A 276 8.65 -2.57 -2.93
N LEU A 277 8.14 -3.12 -1.82
CA LEU A 277 8.18 -4.55 -1.54
C LEU A 277 7.40 -5.35 -2.60
N VAL A 278 6.23 -4.90 -3.04
CA VAL A 278 5.45 -5.62 -4.06
C VAL A 278 6.19 -5.64 -5.41
N VAL A 279 6.79 -4.52 -5.82
CA VAL A 279 7.58 -4.45 -7.06
C VAL A 279 8.79 -5.40 -6.98
N LEU A 280 9.55 -5.34 -5.89
CA LEU A 280 10.69 -6.25 -5.67
C LEU A 280 10.25 -7.72 -5.62
N GLN A 281 9.11 -8.01 -4.99
CA GLN A 281 8.57 -9.36 -4.89
C GLN A 281 8.22 -9.95 -6.26
N VAL A 282 7.66 -9.14 -7.18
CA VAL A 282 7.37 -9.56 -8.56
C VAL A 282 8.66 -9.82 -9.32
N ILE A 283 9.68 -8.96 -9.19
CA ILE A 283 11.00 -9.15 -9.83
C ILE A 283 11.67 -10.42 -9.30
N ILE A 284 11.71 -10.62 -7.98
CA ILE A 284 12.28 -11.81 -7.35
C ILE A 284 11.52 -13.07 -7.77
N GLY A 285 10.18 -12.99 -7.87
CA GLY A 285 9.35 -14.09 -8.34
C GLY A 285 9.65 -14.45 -9.79
N ALA A 286 9.74 -13.46 -10.68
CA ALA A 286 10.09 -13.65 -12.08
C ALA A 286 11.50 -14.26 -12.21
N PHE A 287 12.47 -13.73 -11.48
CA PHE A 287 13.83 -14.27 -11.45
C PHE A 287 13.84 -15.72 -10.95
N SER A 288 13.16 -16.01 -9.84
CA SER A 288 13.15 -17.36 -9.23
C SER A 288 12.52 -18.42 -10.11
N HIS A 289 11.59 -18.04 -10.99
CA HIS A 289 10.85 -18.98 -11.82
C HIS A 289 11.30 -19.05 -13.28
N PHE A 290 11.74 -17.94 -13.87
CA PHE A 290 12.13 -17.88 -15.28
C PHE A 290 13.64 -18.01 -15.50
N TYR A 291 14.46 -17.58 -14.54
CA TYR A 291 15.90 -17.72 -14.67
C TYR A 291 16.35 -19.14 -14.27
N LYS A 292 16.77 -19.93 -15.26
CA LYS A 292 17.42 -21.23 -15.04
C LYS A 292 18.92 -21.07 -15.31
N PRO A 293 19.79 -21.17 -14.28
CA PRO A 293 21.23 -21.13 -14.50
C PRO A 293 21.63 -22.24 -15.49
N GLY A 294 22.52 -21.92 -16.43
CA GLY A 294 23.05 -22.92 -17.36
C GLY A 294 23.72 -24.09 -16.63
N HIS A 295 23.80 -25.25 -17.28
CA HIS A 295 24.29 -26.51 -16.69
C HIS A 295 25.64 -26.37 -15.93
N ARG A 296 26.55 -25.50 -16.40
CA ARG A 296 27.85 -25.24 -15.74
C ARG A 296 27.71 -24.51 -14.40
N MET A 297 26.81 -23.54 -14.29
CA MET A 297 26.63 -22.80 -13.03
C MET A 297 25.83 -23.61 -11.99
N ARG A 298 25.04 -24.58 -12.44
CA ARG A 298 24.24 -25.43 -11.55
C ARG A 298 25.10 -26.23 -10.56
N GLN A 299 26.35 -26.52 -10.91
CA GLN A 299 27.31 -27.21 -10.04
C GLN A 299 27.73 -26.38 -8.82
N TYR A 300 27.64 -25.05 -8.91
CA TYR A 300 28.04 -24.12 -7.84
C TYR A 300 26.84 -23.52 -7.10
N THR A 301 25.62 -23.80 -7.56
CA THR A 301 24.43 -23.25 -6.93
C THR A 301 24.03 -24.15 -5.76
N PHE A 302 23.87 -23.58 -4.56
CA PHE A 302 23.37 -24.32 -3.40
C PHE A 302 21.93 -24.76 -3.66
N GLU A 303 21.75 -25.95 -4.22
CA GLU A 303 20.46 -26.63 -4.25
C GLU A 303 20.31 -27.42 -2.95
N THR A 304 19.23 -27.16 -2.22
CA THR A 304 18.84 -28.05 -1.12
C THR A 304 18.72 -29.49 -1.65
N LYS A 305 18.81 -30.53 -0.78
CA LYS A 305 18.53 -31.93 -1.17
C LYS A 305 17.18 -32.13 -1.89
N ARG A 306 16.30 -31.12 -1.85
CA ARG A 306 14.99 -31.08 -2.47
C ARG A 306 14.95 -30.33 -3.82
N GLY A 307 16.10 -29.91 -4.36
CA GLY A 307 16.26 -29.23 -5.66
C GLY A 307 15.76 -27.78 -5.68
N ARG A 308 15.54 -27.15 -4.50
CA ARG A 308 15.12 -25.75 -4.41
C ARG A 308 16.34 -24.88 -4.13
N GLY A 309 16.57 -23.92 -5.02
CA GLY A 309 17.56 -22.86 -4.82
C GLY A 309 17.13 -21.85 -3.74
N PRO A 310 18.09 -21.07 -3.20
CA PRO A 310 17.87 -20.12 -2.11
C PRO A 310 16.87 -19.01 -2.48
N SER A 311 16.81 -18.60 -3.75
CA SER A 311 15.89 -17.56 -4.25
C SER A 311 14.42 -17.88 -3.96
N ASN A 312 14.02 -19.17 -4.01
CA ASN A 312 12.66 -19.57 -3.68
C ASN A 312 12.32 -19.33 -2.19
N PHE A 313 13.28 -19.53 -1.28
CA PHE A 313 13.07 -19.28 0.14
C PHE A 313 12.98 -17.78 0.42
N PHE A 314 13.85 -16.99 -0.22
CA PHE A 314 13.76 -15.53 -0.16
C PHE A 314 12.42 -15.03 -0.69
N HIS A 315 11.97 -15.53 -1.84
CA HIS A 315 10.66 -15.16 -2.40
C HIS A 315 9.51 -15.46 -1.43
N VAL A 316 9.51 -16.62 -0.76
CA VAL A 316 8.47 -16.95 0.23
C VAL A 316 8.54 -16.03 1.46
N LEU A 317 9.73 -15.84 2.04
CA LEU A 317 9.91 -15.01 3.23
C LEU A 317 9.52 -13.55 2.95
N PHE A 318 9.99 -13.01 1.82
CA PHE A 318 9.71 -11.65 1.41
C PHE A 318 8.22 -11.45 1.09
N GLY A 319 7.55 -12.46 0.54
CA GLY A 319 6.10 -12.47 0.34
C GLY A 319 5.32 -12.38 1.66
N ILE A 320 5.73 -13.12 2.69
CA ILE A 320 5.11 -13.05 4.04
C ILE A 320 5.30 -11.65 4.63
N VAL A 321 6.51 -11.10 4.58
CA VAL A 321 6.79 -9.74 5.06
C VAL A 321 5.94 -8.70 4.31
N THR A 322 5.82 -8.83 2.99
CA THR A 322 5.01 -7.94 2.15
C THR A 322 3.55 -7.93 2.59
N VAL A 323 2.96 -9.11 2.86
CA VAL A 323 1.59 -9.23 3.37
C VAL A 323 1.44 -8.56 4.74
N SER A 324 2.38 -8.81 5.67
CA SER A 324 2.34 -8.20 7.01
C SER A 324 2.46 -6.68 6.96
N VAL A 325 3.33 -6.13 6.10
CA VAL A 325 3.43 -4.67 5.88
C VAL A 325 2.13 -4.15 5.26
N GLY A 326 1.50 -4.88 4.35
CA GLY A 326 0.19 -4.54 3.80
C GLY A 326 -0.90 -4.44 4.87
N TRP A 327 -0.92 -5.37 5.82
CA TRP A 327 -1.83 -5.33 6.96
C TRP A 327 -1.58 -4.12 7.88
N SER A 328 -0.30 -3.82 8.14
CA SER A 328 0.10 -2.63 8.91
C SER A 328 -0.29 -1.32 8.23
N ALA A 329 -0.13 -1.23 6.90
CA ALA A 329 -0.53 -0.07 6.10
C ALA A 329 -2.05 0.14 6.15
N CYS A 330 -2.84 -0.93 6.06
CA CYS A 330 -4.29 -0.84 6.21
C CYS A 330 -4.67 -0.39 7.63
N TRP A 331 -4.09 -1.00 8.67
CA TRP A 331 -4.37 -0.64 10.06
C TRP A 331 -4.10 0.83 10.36
N SER A 332 -2.89 1.29 10.04
CA SER A 332 -2.49 2.69 10.24
C SER A 332 -3.28 3.66 9.37
N GLY A 333 -3.74 3.22 8.19
CA GLY A 333 -4.61 4.02 7.32
C GLY A 333 -5.92 4.42 8.01
N PHE A 334 -6.63 3.45 8.59
CA PHE A 334 -7.90 3.77 9.24
C PHE A 334 -7.74 4.22 10.71
N THR A 335 -6.70 3.82 11.44
CA THR A 335 -6.54 4.22 12.85
C THR A 335 -5.82 5.56 13.04
N VAL A 336 -4.92 5.92 12.13
CA VAL A 336 -4.10 7.14 12.23
C VAL A 336 -4.50 8.16 11.17
N GLU A 337 -4.42 7.81 9.88
CA GLU A 337 -4.68 8.79 8.81
C GLU A 337 -6.15 9.23 8.74
N TRP A 338 -7.08 8.32 8.94
CA TRP A 338 -8.51 8.64 8.95
C TRP A 338 -8.85 9.68 10.01
N VAL A 339 -8.34 9.48 11.23
CA VAL A 339 -8.53 10.42 12.36
C VAL A 339 -7.80 11.73 12.07
N ARG A 340 -6.55 11.67 11.59
CA ARG A 340 -5.74 12.84 11.24
C ARG A 340 -6.41 13.74 10.20
N ARG A 341 -7.19 13.15 9.28
CA ARG A 341 -7.95 13.90 8.26
C ARG A 341 -9.34 14.38 8.73
N GLY A 342 -9.65 14.22 10.02
CA GLY A 342 -10.88 14.74 10.59
C GLY A 342 -12.12 13.88 10.34
N HIS A 343 -11.97 12.66 9.83
CA HIS A 343 -13.09 11.74 9.60
C HIS A 343 -13.60 11.05 10.89
N GLY A 344 -13.14 11.52 12.06
CA GLY A 344 -13.52 10.99 13.37
C GLY A 344 -12.82 9.67 13.73
N VAL A 345 -13.12 9.18 14.93
CA VAL A 345 -12.61 7.89 15.39
C VAL A 345 -13.41 6.78 14.69
N PRO A 346 -12.74 5.83 13.99
CA PRO A 346 -13.43 4.70 13.38
C PRO A 346 -14.22 3.91 14.42
N ALA A 347 -15.43 3.48 14.05
CA ALA A 347 -16.22 2.61 14.89
C ALA A 347 -15.43 1.35 15.29
N TYR A 348 -15.67 0.85 16.50
CA TYR A 348 -14.98 -0.33 17.04
C TYR A 348 -15.08 -1.56 16.12
N GLY A 349 -16.20 -1.70 15.40
CA GLY A 349 -16.42 -2.75 14.42
C GLY A 349 -15.36 -2.83 13.31
N PHE A 350 -14.76 -1.72 12.87
CA PHE A 350 -13.68 -1.74 11.88
C PHE A 350 -12.42 -2.41 12.40
N ARG A 351 -12.08 -2.17 13.68
CA ARG A 351 -10.91 -2.79 14.32
C ARG A 351 -11.10 -4.30 14.46
N VAL A 352 -12.29 -4.72 14.89
CA VAL A 352 -12.66 -6.13 15.01
C VAL A 352 -12.68 -6.79 13.64
N GLY A 353 -13.31 -6.18 12.64
CA GLY A 353 -13.38 -6.67 11.26
C GLY A 353 -12.01 -6.89 10.64
N TRP A 354 -11.10 -5.91 10.78
CA TRP A 354 -9.72 -6.06 10.33
C TRP A 354 -9.02 -7.24 11.02
N GLY A 355 -9.14 -7.35 12.35
CA GLY A 355 -8.54 -8.43 13.13
C GLY A 355 -9.05 -9.81 12.70
N MET A 356 -10.36 -9.95 12.48
CA MET A 356 -10.97 -11.20 12.01
C MET A 356 -10.44 -11.62 10.64
N ILE A 357 -10.35 -10.70 9.67
CA ILE A 357 -9.85 -11.00 8.33
C ILE A 357 -8.37 -11.41 8.38
N VAL A 358 -7.54 -10.70 9.15
CA VAL A 358 -6.13 -11.06 9.34
C VAL A 358 -5.99 -12.45 9.96
N MET A 359 -6.74 -12.73 11.03
CA MET A 359 -6.70 -14.03 11.71
C MET A 359 -7.19 -15.16 10.81
N MET A 360 -8.23 -14.94 10.00
CA MET A 360 -8.70 -15.90 9.01
C MET A 360 -7.56 -16.31 8.06
N TRP A 361 -6.81 -15.36 7.50
CA TRP A 361 -5.70 -15.67 6.59
C TRP A 361 -4.54 -16.40 7.29
N ILE A 362 -4.21 -16.00 8.52
CA ILE A 362 -3.17 -16.66 9.32
C ILE A 362 -3.56 -18.13 9.57
N ILE A 363 -4.80 -18.38 10.01
CA ILE A 363 -5.32 -19.72 10.25
C ILE A 363 -5.28 -20.55 8.96
N LEU A 364 -5.80 -20.02 7.85
CA LEU A 364 -5.77 -20.72 6.55
C LEU A 364 -4.34 -21.06 6.10
N TYR A 365 -3.38 -20.16 6.31
CA TYR A 365 -1.98 -20.43 5.98
C TYR A 365 -1.37 -21.52 6.87
N ILE A 366 -1.62 -21.48 8.18
CA ILE A 366 -1.14 -22.49 9.13
C ILE A 366 -1.76 -23.87 8.83
N LEU A 367 -3.07 -23.93 8.59
CA LEU A 367 -3.74 -25.17 8.14
C LEU A 367 -3.14 -25.66 6.82
N GLY A 368 -2.85 -24.74 5.89
CA GLY A 368 -2.07 -24.97 4.69
C GLY A 368 -0.74 -25.71 4.93
N LEU A 369 0.02 -25.23 5.91
CA LEU A 369 1.31 -25.82 6.27
C LEU A 369 1.14 -27.17 6.97
N ILE A 370 0.22 -27.30 7.92
CA ILE A 370 0.06 -28.52 8.72
C ILE A 370 -0.46 -29.67 7.85
N PHE A 371 -1.52 -29.44 7.07
CA PHE A 371 -2.21 -30.51 6.35
C PHE A 371 -1.64 -30.76 4.95
N PHE A 372 -1.30 -29.71 4.21
CA PHE A 372 -0.97 -29.83 2.79
C PHE A 372 0.53 -29.91 2.50
N LEU A 373 1.40 -29.36 3.36
CA LEU A 373 2.84 -29.43 3.15
C LEU A 373 3.38 -30.88 3.21
N PRO A 374 3.00 -31.74 4.16
CA PRO A 374 3.51 -33.11 4.19
C PRO A 374 3.12 -33.89 2.93
N ARG A 375 1.87 -33.70 2.46
CA ARG A 375 1.36 -34.31 1.24
C ARG A 375 2.11 -33.81 0.00
N GLN A 376 2.33 -32.49 -0.10
CA GLN A 376 3.14 -31.90 -1.16
C GLN A 376 4.55 -32.50 -1.18
N LEU A 377 5.19 -32.62 -0.03
CA LEU A 377 6.55 -33.17 0.06
C LEU A 377 6.61 -34.64 -0.41
N LYS A 378 5.59 -35.45 -0.10
CA LYS A 378 5.47 -36.85 -0.58
C LYS A 378 5.32 -36.92 -2.10
N ILE A 379 4.46 -36.08 -2.69
CA ILE A 379 4.27 -36.01 -4.15
C ILE A 379 5.58 -35.62 -4.84
N GLU A 380 6.24 -34.58 -4.34
CA GLU A 380 7.52 -34.13 -4.91
C GLU A 380 8.65 -35.17 -4.73
N SER A 381 8.66 -35.94 -3.63
CA SER A 381 9.63 -37.03 -3.48
C SER A 381 9.38 -38.17 -4.45
N ALA A 382 8.11 -38.52 -4.70
CA ALA A 382 7.76 -39.56 -5.66
C ALA A 382 8.15 -39.16 -7.09
N GLN A 383 7.86 -37.91 -7.49
CA GLN A 383 8.27 -37.37 -8.79
C GLN A 383 9.79 -37.41 -8.97
N ARG A 384 10.57 -36.98 -7.97
CA ARG A 384 12.04 -37.06 -8.03
C ARG A 384 12.55 -38.48 -8.16
N ALA A 385 11.93 -39.45 -7.48
CA ALA A 385 12.33 -40.85 -7.61
C ALA A 385 12.10 -41.38 -9.03
N THR A 386 10.98 -41.01 -9.66
CA THR A 386 10.69 -41.34 -11.06
C THR A 386 11.68 -40.66 -12.01
N ASP A 387 11.95 -39.36 -11.82
CA ASP A 387 12.89 -38.60 -12.67
C ASP A 387 14.30 -39.19 -12.59
N LEU A 388 14.75 -39.59 -11.40
CA LEU A 388 16.05 -40.24 -11.20
C LEU A 388 16.11 -41.62 -11.87
N ALA A 389 15.04 -42.40 -11.78
CA ALA A 389 14.95 -43.71 -12.45
C ALA A 389 14.98 -43.55 -13.98
N GLU A 390 14.29 -42.54 -14.52
CA GLU A 390 14.29 -42.23 -15.95
C GLU A 390 15.67 -41.71 -16.40
N GLN A 391 16.30 -40.81 -15.64
CA GLN A 391 17.64 -40.31 -15.95
C GLN A 391 18.66 -41.45 -15.98
N LYS A 392 18.60 -42.39 -15.03
CA LYS A 392 19.48 -43.58 -15.00
C LYS A 392 19.27 -44.49 -16.21
N LYS A 393 18.07 -44.52 -16.80
CA LYS A 393 17.78 -45.29 -18.02
C LYS A 393 18.49 -44.73 -19.26
N TYR A 394 18.58 -43.40 -19.40
CA TYR A 394 19.21 -42.77 -20.56
C TYR A 394 20.71 -42.50 -20.38
N PHE A 395 21.14 -42.26 -19.16
CA PHE A 395 22.53 -42.04 -18.78
C PHE A 395 22.94 -43.09 -17.75
N PRO A 396 23.10 -44.36 -18.16
CA PRO A 396 23.65 -45.37 -17.28
C PRO A 396 25.01 -44.88 -16.80
N SER A 397 25.28 -45.03 -15.50
CA SER A 397 26.56 -44.59 -14.94
C SER A 397 27.70 -45.26 -15.71
N GLU A 398 28.87 -44.61 -15.80
CA GLU A 398 30.04 -45.22 -16.43
C GLU A 398 30.36 -46.59 -15.79
N PHE A 399 30.02 -46.75 -14.50
CA PHE A 399 30.06 -48.03 -13.80
C PHE A 399 29.05 -49.04 -14.35
N ASP A 400 27.78 -48.68 -14.53
CA ASP A 400 26.77 -49.55 -15.16
C ASP A 400 27.18 -49.95 -16.60
N LEU A 401 27.80 -49.03 -17.35
CA LEU A 401 28.36 -49.32 -18.67
C LEU A 401 29.53 -50.29 -18.60
N LYS A 402 30.45 -50.15 -17.63
CA LYS A 402 31.57 -51.08 -17.42
C LYS A 402 31.10 -52.48 -17.05
N VAL A 403 30.11 -52.60 -16.14
CA VAL A 403 29.52 -53.89 -15.76
C VAL A 403 28.81 -54.54 -16.95
N ARG A 404 28.03 -53.77 -17.72
CA ARG A 404 27.36 -54.28 -18.92
C ARG A 404 28.34 -54.74 -19.98
N ASN A 405 29.45 -54.01 -20.17
CA ASN A 405 30.50 -54.39 -21.13
C ASN A 405 31.31 -55.60 -20.66
N GLN A 406 31.53 -55.78 -19.34
CA GLN A 406 32.14 -56.99 -18.78
C GLN A 406 31.23 -58.22 -18.88
N ALA A 407 29.91 -58.04 -18.85
CA ALA A 407 28.97 -59.15 -19.10
C ALA A 407 28.91 -59.57 -20.59
N LEU A 408 29.39 -58.71 -21.50
CA LEU A 408 29.41 -58.97 -22.94
C LEU A 408 30.78 -59.47 -23.45
N THR A 409 31.83 -59.45 -22.63
CA THR A 409 33.06 -60.16 -22.97
C THR A 409 32.76 -61.66 -22.93
N PRO A 410 32.90 -62.40 -24.05
CA PRO A 410 32.64 -63.83 -24.07
C PRO A 410 33.50 -64.50 -23.00
N SER A 411 32.87 -65.36 -22.21
CA SER A 411 33.56 -66.16 -21.20
C SER A 411 34.79 -66.79 -21.87
N PRO A 412 35.99 -66.71 -21.25
CA PRO A 412 37.13 -67.44 -21.76
C PRO A 412 36.71 -68.90 -21.95
N PRO A 413 37.12 -69.55 -23.06
CA PRO A 413 36.71 -70.91 -23.37
C PRO A 413 36.94 -71.77 -22.13
N MET A 414 35.91 -72.50 -21.69
CA MET A 414 36.00 -73.37 -20.53
C MET A 414 37.26 -74.24 -20.68
N PRO A 415 38.20 -74.22 -19.72
CA PRO A 415 39.28 -75.18 -19.76
C PRO A 415 38.66 -76.57 -19.76
N LEU A 416 39.05 -77.38 -20.75
CA LEU A 416 38.67 -78.78 -20.85
C LEU A 416 38.92 -79.42 -19.49
N ARG A 417 37.87 -80.01 -18.93
CA ARG A 417 37.84 -80.70 -17.65
C ARG A 417 38.81 -81.87 -17.69
N GLU A 418 40.04 -81.63 -17.28
CA GLU A 418 41.05 -82.65 -17.08
C GLU A 418 40.75 -83.39 -15.77
N ALA A 419 40.53 -84.70 -15.88
CA ALA A 419 40.22 -85.56 -14.76
C ALA A 419 41.40 -85.61 -13.79
N THR A 420 41.19 -85.18 -12.55
CA THR A 420 42.19 -85.29 -11.50
C THR A 420 42.11 -86.68 -10.84
N PRO A 421 43.22 -87.42 -10.73
CA PRO A 421 43.39 -88.43 -9.71
C PRO A 421 43.74 -87.79 -8.35
N SER A 422 43.46 -88.58 -7.32
CA SER A 422 43.70 -88.38 -5.90
C SER A 422 45.17 -88.24 -5.49
N THR A 423 45.37 -87.89 -4.20
CA THR A 423 46.58 -88.02 -3.34
C THR A 423 47.64 -86.92 -3.52
N THR A 424 48.38 -86.41 -2.52
CA THR A 424 48.43 -86.48 -1.04
C THR A 424 49.45 -85.41 -0.59
N ARG A 425 49.14 -84.68 0.49
CA ARG A 425 50.02 -84.12 1.55
C ARG A 425 51.53 -83.88 1.28
N LEU A 426 52.05 -82.68 1.60
CA LEU A 426 53.14 -82.47 2.61
C LEU A 426 53.60 -80.98 2.78
N HIS A 427 54.09 -80.73 3.99
CA HIS A 427 54.65 -79.57 4.71
C HIS A 427 55.38 -78.41 3.97
N GLY A 428 55.36 -77.22 4.63
CA GLY A 428 56.11 -75.96 4.34
C GLY A 428 57.63 -76.04 4.64
N PRO A 429 58.37 -74.98 5.11
CA PRO A 429 58.03 -73.57 5.45
C PRO A 429 59.08 -72.50 4.97
N GLN A 430 58.97 -71.26 5.49
CA GLN A 430 60.02 -70.21 5.72
C GLN A 430 60.26 -69.04 4.74
N SER A 431 60.11 -67.82 5.31
CA SER A 431 60.70 -66.48 5.07
C SER A 431 62.25 -66.48 4.90
N PRO A 432 62.97 -65.42 4.41
CA PRO A 432 62.88 -64.02 4.90
C PRO A 432 63.21 -62.83 3.97
N THR A 433 62.89 -61.66 4.53
CA THR A 433 63.37 -60.27 4.39
C THR A 433 64.74 -60.04 3.75
N ILE A 434 64.86 -59.07 2.83
CA ILE A 434 66.04 -58.19 2.65
C ILE A 434 65.60 -56.76 2.33
N SER A 435 66.28 -55.82 2.98
CA SER A 435 66.08 -54.37 3.04
C SER A 435 66.88 -53.61 1.97
N ALA A 436 66.43 -52.36 1.72
CA ALA A 436 67.19 -51.13 1.41
C ALA A 436 68.09 -51.09 0.15
N GLU A 437 68.02 -50.00 -0.64
CA GLU A 437 68.93 -48.86 -0.50
C GLU A 437 68.59 -47.71 -1.48
N PHE A 438 69.07 -46.53 -1.08
CA PHE A 438 68.95 -45.18 -1.60
C PHE A 438 69.49 -44.96 -3.03
N GLY A 439 68.98 -43.93 -3.72
CA GLY A 439 69.67 -43.34 -4.88
C GLY A 439 68.81 -42.41 -5.75
N SER A 440 68.73 -41.13 -5.38
CA SER A 440 68.52 -40.00 -6.33
C SER A 440 69.92 -39.53 -6.79
N PRO A 441 70.14 -38.95 -8.00
CA PRO A 441 69.50 -37.71 -8.41
C PRO A 441 69.24 -37.51 -9.93
N GLU A 442 68.52 -36.41 -10.20
CA GLU A 442 68.57 -35.53 -11.38
C GLU A 442 68.58 -36.11 -12.79
N GLY A 443 67.52 -35.76 -13.54
CA GLY A 443 67.50 -35.87 -14.99
C GLY A 443 66.21 -35.33 -15.58
N SER A 444 66.17 -34.02 -15.84
CA SER A 444 65.16 -33.44 -16.74
C SER A 444 65.36 -34.02 -18.15
N PRO A 445 64.27 -34.39 -18.85
CA PRO A 445 64.07 -33.78 -20.15
C PRO A 445 62.62 -33.39 -20.42
N SER A 446 62.51 -32.32 -21.19
CA SER A 446 61.34 -31.73 -21.84
C SER A 446 60.28 -32.74 -22.31
N LEU A 447 59.09 -32.67 -21.72
CA LEU A 447 57.87 -33.31 -22.22
C LEU A 447 57.26 -32.45 -23.34
N ARG A 448 57.57 -32.81 -24.59
CA ARG A 448 56.83 -32.42 -25.78
C ARG A 448 55.55 -33.27 -25.82
N THR A 449 54.44 -32.78 -25.27
CA THR A 449 53.14 -33.41 -25.45
C THR A 449 52.51 -32.93 -26.76
N SER A 450 52.74 -33.69 -27.82
CA SER A 450 51.89 -33.68 -29.01
C SER A 450 50.50 -34.20 -28.60
N PHE A 451 49.58 -33.29 -28.26
CA PHE A 451 48.17 -33.61 -28.11
C PHE A 451 47.59 -33.94 -29.50
N SER A 452 47.59 -35.23 -29.84
CA SER A 452 46.74 -35.74 -30.91
C SER A 452 45.30 -35.60 -30.46
N SER A 453 44.56 -34.64 -31.05
CA SER A 453 43.12 -34.51 -30.84
C SER A 453 42.41 -35.68 -31.52
N SER A 454 42.30 -36.81 -30.83
CA SER A 454 41.29 -37.81 -31.14
C SER A 454 39.93 -37.14 -30.91
N ARG A 455 39.30 -36.72 -32.02
CA ARG A 455 37.91 -36.23 -32.01
C ARG A 455 37.04 -37.34 -31.43
N LEU A 456 36.60 -37.15 -30.19
CA LEU A 456 35.50 -37.94 -29.65
C LEU A 456 34.30 -37.84 -30.61
N PRO A 457 33.60 -38.94 -30.88
CA PRO A 457 32.41 -38.93 -31.71
C PRO A 457 31.43 -37.88 -31.16
N ARG A 458 30.98 -36.95 -32.01
CA ARG A 458 29.86 -36.08 -31.63
C ARG A 458 28.69 -36.98 -31.25
N PRO A 459 28.09 -36.83 -30.07
CA PRO A 459 26.89 -37.57 -29.73
C PRO A 459 25.83 -37.28 -30.79
N PRO A 460 25.02 -38.28 -31.16
CA PRO A 460 23.96 -38.10 -32.14
C PRO A 460 23.06 -36.95 -31.69
N ARG A 461 22.87 -35.98 -32.59
CA ARG A 461 21.98 -34.85 -32.40
C ARG A 461 20.58 -35.44 -32.17
N MET A 462 20.11 -35.45 -30.92
CA MET A 462 18.75 -35.84 -30.59
C MET A 462 17.80 -34.92 -31.36
N GLN A 463 17.20 -35.45 -32.44
CA GLN A 463 15.99 -34.88 -32.99
C GLN A 463 14.91 -35.09 -31.93
N TYR A 464 14.62 -34.03 -31.17
CA TYR A 464 13.37 -33.95 -30.44
C TYR A 464 12.26 -34.01 -31.50
N SER A 465 11.67 -35.19 -31.68
CA SER A 465 10.34 -35.32 -32.25
C SER A 465 9.42 -34.53 -31.33
N ALA A 466 9.09 -33.29 -31.74
CA ALA A 466 8.06 -32.49 -31.12
C ALA A 466 6.75 -33.27 -31.22
N ARG A 467 6.42 -34.03 -30.17
CA ARG A 467 5.07 -34.51 -29.93
C ARG A 467 4.23 -33.24 -29.79
N ARG A 468 3.46 -32.91 -30.83
CA ARG A 468 2.37 -31.95 -30.75
C ARG A 468 1.50 -32.38 -29.55
N PRO A 469 1.16 -31.45 -28.62
CA PRO A 469 0.10 -31.71 -27.67
C PRO A 469 -1.16 -32.00 -28.48
N SER A 470 -1.73 -33.18 -28.31
CA SER A 470 -3.09 -33.45 -28.75
C SER A 470 -4.01 -32.52 -27.96
N ASP A 471 -4.58 -31.53 -28.66
CA ASP A 471 -5.66 -30.68 -28.18
C ASP A 471 -6.85 -31.54 -27.72
N PRO A 472 -7.33 -31.39 -26.47
CA PRO A 472 -8.60 -31.94 -26.06
C PRO A 472 -9.67 -30.84 -26.02
N PHE A 473 -9.82 -30.04 -27.10
CA PHE A 473 -10.90 -29.06 -27.22
C PHE A 473 -11.23 -28.78 -28.69
N ALA A 474 -11.73 -29.80 -29.38
CA ALA A 474 -12.39 -29.63 -30.67
C ALA A 474 -13.40 -30.75 -30.89
N ASP A 475 -14.44 -30.81 -30.06
CA ASP A 475 -15.79 -31.13 -30.55
C ASP A 475 -16.85 -30.86 -29.47
N ARG A 476 -17.52 -29.72 -29.58
CA ARG A 476 -18.93 -29.60 -29.18
C ARG A 476 -19.58 -28.49 -29.99
N SER A 477 -20.36 -28.97 -30.93
CA SER A 477 -21.28 -28.25 -31.80
C SER A 477 -22.28 -27.37 -31.04
N SER A 478 -22.61 -26.27 -31.71
CA SER A 478 -23.98 -25.74 -31.87
C SER A 478 -24.85 -25.55 -30.62
N VAL A 479 -24.92 -24.31 -30.12
CA VAL A 479 -26.20 -23.70 -29.72
C VAL A 479 -26.22 -22.20 -30.09
N LYS A 480 -27.30 -21.80 -30.75
CA LYS A 480 -27.70 -20.45 -31.17
C LYS A 480 -28.04 -19.54 -29.97
N GLY A 481 -28.01 -18.23 -30.22
CA GLY A 481 -28.64 -17.18 -29.40
C GLY A 481 -27.57 -16.28 -28.78
N GLY A 482 -27.55 -14.96 -28.98
CA GLY A 482 -28.64 -14.01 -29.19
C GLY A 482 -28.41 -12.88 -28.18
N HIS A 483 -28.40 -11.64 -28.68
CA HIS A 483 -28.50 -10.35 -27.98
C HIS A 483 -28.23 -10.29 -26.47
N PHE A 484 -27.24 -9.49 -26.08
CA PHE A 484 -27.42 -8.28 -25.25
C PHE A 484 -26.29 -7.28 -25.54
#